data_AF-A0A3D5XSN8-F1
#
_entry.id   AF-A0A3D5XSN8-F1
#
_cell.length_a   1.000
_cell.length_b   1.000
_cell.length_c   1.000
_cell.angle_alpha   90.00
_cell.angle_beta   90.00
_cell.angle_gamma   90.00
#
_symmetry.space_group_name_H-M   'P 1'
#
loop_
_entity.id
_entity.type
_entity.pdbx_description
1 polymer ?
#
loop_
_entity_poly.entity_id
_entity_poly.type
_entity_poly.pdbx_seq_one_letter_code
_entity_poly.pdbx_strand_id
1 'polypeptide(L)'
;MYLIKCWIEHPVNKLDKTFDYMHNETIITGVRVIVDFNNRKLIGFVDSCEKIDNLIKLEEDLGYKLKPIEKILDKESLITKELFKLGKWMAKDTLSPTIACYQTMLPNKIKPSSNKEKLVYIKMVKINDNKEKLTIKQQAAFDYVKENGPISLTDLNKAFPNMSRALIKKNVIDVYEVLKSGSLKLNEVEKEEFLDLTTYQKEAMDKIVNSDKQTILLHGITGSGKTEIYLHLAKKIIEEGKQVLFLVPEISLTPLMVKRVRSRFLDDVAIYHSNLSSQEKYEQYRTVLKNKVKVVVGTRSAIFMPFSNLGLIILDEEHDLSYKQENTPIYH
;
A
#
# COMPACT_ATOMS: atom_id res chain seq x y z
N MET A 1 -20.81 -26.33 -14.91
CA MET A 1 -19.56 -25.71 -15.39
C MET A 1 -19.77 -24.22 -15.49
N TYR A 2 -18.68 -23.45 -15.45
CA TYR A 2 -18.70 -22.00 -15.47
C TYR A 2 -17.68 -21.47 -16.48
N LEU A 3 -18.05 -20.43 -17.20
CA LEU A 3 -17.21 -19.64 -18.08
C LEU A 3 -16.55 -18.57 -17.23
N ILE A 4 -15.22 -18.53 -17.25
CA ILE A 4 -14.40 -17.62 -16.47
C ILE A 4 -13.67 -16.70 -17.44
N LYS A 5 -13.97 -15.41 -17.37
CA LYS A 5 -13.27 -14.39 -18.17
C LYS A 5 -12.11 -13.84 -17.35
N CYS A 6 -10.89 -13.90 -17.89
CA CYS A 6 -9.68 -13.50 -17.17
C CYS A 6 -8.88 -12.46 -17.92
N TRP A 7 -8.40 -11.44 -17.20
CA TRP A 7 -7.31 -10.57 -17.65
C TRP A 7 -5.98 -11.28 -17.43
N ILE A 8 -5.20 -11.50 -18.48
CA ILE A 8 -3.92 -12.24 -18.39
C ILE A 8 -2.79 -11.26 -18.20
N GLU A 9 -1.83 -11.59 -17.32
CA GLU A 9 -0.62 -10.81 -16.97
C GLU A 9 0.39 -10.65 -18.13
N HIS A 10 -0.08 -10.12 -19.26
CA HIS A 10 0.72 -9.85 -20.45
C HIS A 10 0.37 -8.45 -20.98
N PRO A 11 1.04 -7.38 -20.49
CA PRO A 11 0.62 -5.99 -20.68
C PRO A 11 0.98 -5.47 -22.08
N VAL A 12 0.28 -5.96 -23.10
CA VAL A 12 0.42 -5.51 -24.49
C VAL A 12 -0.97 -5.14 -25.00
N ASN A 13 -1.11 -3.94 -25.58
CA ASN A 13 -2.40 -3.42 -26.06
C ASN A 13 -3.13 -4.36 -27.03
N LYS A 14 -2.39 -5.10 -27.88
CA LYS A 14 -2.97 -6.11 -28.79
C LYS A 14 -3.75 -7.22 -28.05
N LEU A 15 -3.43 -7.46 -26.79
CA LEU A 15 -4.03 -8.47 -25.93
C LEU A 15 -4.88 -7.84 -24.82
N ASP A 16 -5.27 -6.56 -24.93
CA ASP A 16 -6.06 -5.88 -23.91
C ASP A 16 -7.55 -6.27 -23.97
N LYS A 17 -7.81 -7.52 -23.64
CA LYS A 17 -9.13 -8.12 -23.54
C LYS A 17 -9.08 -9.23 -22.50
N THR A 18 -10.27 -9.66 -22.08
CA THR A 18 -10.39 -10.91 -21.32
C THR A 18 -10.20 -12.11 -22.23
N PHE A 19 -9.76 -13.20 -21.63
CA PHE A 19 -9.65 -14.51 -22.25
C PHE A 19 -10.53 -15.50 -21.51
N ASP A 20 -11.13 -16.40 -22.27
CA ASP A 20 -12.18 -17.30 -21.82
C ASP A 20 -11.59 -18.65 -21.38
N TYR A 21 -11.93 -19.05 -20.16
CA TYR A 21 -11.54 -20.31 -19.54
C TYR A 21 -12.76 -21.00 -18.93
N MET A 22 -12.62 -22.26 -18.54
CA MET A 22 -13.67 -23.00 -17.83
C MET A 22 -13.26 -23.41 -16.41
N HIS A 23 -14.24 -23.52 -15.53
CA HIS A 23 -14.08 -24.18 -14.23
C HIS A 23 -15.34 -24.94 -13.82
N ASN A 24 -15.19 -25.94 -12.96
CA ASN A 24 -16.33 -26.76 -12.51
C ASN A 24 -17.17 -26.03 -11.46
N GLU A 25 -16.54 -25.17 -10.68
CA GLU A 25 -17.15 -24.40 -9.60
C GLU A 25 -17.14 -22.90 -9.91
N THR A 26 -17.94 -22.14 -9.15
CA THR A 26 -17.92 -20.69 -9.22
C THR A 26 -16.60 -20.14 -8.71
N ILE A 27 -16.04 -19.14 -9.41
CA ILE A 27 -14.85 -18.42 -8.95
C ILE A 27 -15.23 -16.98 -8.63
N ILE A 28 -14.76 -16.48 -7.48
CA ILE A 28 -14.97 -15.11 -7.03
C ILE A 28 -14.25 -14.15 -7.99
N THR A 29 -14.91 -13.08 -8.43
CA THR A 29 -14.30 -12.02 -9.23
C THR A 29 -13.19 -11.30 -8.46
N GLY A 30 -12.09 -10.94 -9.12
CA GLY A 30 -10.95 -10.22 -8.52
C GLY A 30 -9.93 -11.10 -7.81
N VAL A 31 -10.07 -12.43 -7.85
CA VAL A 31 -9.03 -13.37 -7.41
C VAL A 31 -8.02 -13.63 -8.53
N ARG A 32 -6.80 -14.01 -8.15
CA ARG A 32 -5.79 -14.48 -9.09
C ARG A 32 -5.93 -15.97 -9.36
N VAL A 33 -5.69 -16.33 -10.62
CA VAL A 33 -5.69 -17.70 -11.11
C VAL A 33 -4.41 -17.97 -11.92
N ILE A 34 -3.97 -19.22 -11.96
CA ILE A 34 -2.97 -19.69 -12.93
C ILE A 34 -3.72 -20.26 -14.12
N VAL A 35 -3.33 -19.81 -15.32
CA VAL A 35 -3.90 -20.25 -16.59
C VAL A 35 -2.79 -20.61 -17.57
N ASP A 36 -3.08 -21.54 -18.48
CA ASP A 36 -2.22 -21.84 -19.62
C ASP A 36 -2.55 -20.91 -20.79
N PHE A 37 -1.66 -19.95 -21.04
CA PHE A 37 -1.74 -19.04 -22.16
C PHE A 37 -0.59 -19.30 -23.14
N ASN A 38 -0.93 -19.81 -24.32
CA ASN A 38 0.04 -20.15 -25.36
C ASN A 38 1.21 -21.04 -24.87
N ASN A 39 0.87 -22.13 -24.17
CA ASN A 39 1.79 -23.10 -23.57
C ASN A 39 2.72 -22.49 -22.49
N ARG A 40 2.29 -21.39 -21.87
CA ARG A 40 2.98 -20.74 -20.75
C ARG A 40 2.00 -20.54 -19.60
N LYS A 41 2.46 -20.86 -18.39
CA LYS A 41 1.70 -20.62 -17.16
C LYS A 41 1.81 -19.16 -16.78
N LEU A 42 0.70 -18.44 -16.88
CA LEU A 42 0.61 -17.03 -16.50
C LEU A 42 -0.40 -16.85 -15.38
N ILE A 43 -0.25 -15.75 -14.64
CA ILE A 43 -1.26 -15.31 -13.70
C ILE A 43 -2.35 -14.57 -14.49
N GLY A 44 -3.60 -14.82 -14.15
CA GLY A 44 -4.74 -14.04 -14.61
C GLY A 44 -5.58 -13.53 -13.45
N PHE A 45 -6.37 -12.49 -13.70
CA PHE A 45 -7.36 -11.95 -12.77
C PHE A 45 -8.75 -12.24 -13.28
N VAL A 46 -9.60 -12.83 -12.43
CA VAL A 46 -10.99 -13.16 -12.80
C VAL A 46 -11.82 -11.88 -12.90
N ASP A 47 -12.33 -11.56 -14.09
CA ASP A 47 -13.22 -10.43 -14.34
C ASP A 47 -14.68 -10.82 -14.08
N SER A 48 -15.10 -11.98 -14.59
CA SER A 48 -16.47 -12.49 -14.46
C SER A 48 -16.51 -14.02 -14.45
N CYS A 49 -17.60 -14.54 -13.86
CA CYS A 49 -17.91 -15.96 -13.77
C CYS A 49 -19.38 -16.15 -14.14
N GLU A 50 -19.66 -16.88 -15.22
CA GLU A 50 -20.99 -17.08 -15.79
C GLU A 50 -21.29 -18.58 -15.85
N LYS A 51 -22.52 -19.01 -15.53
CA LYS A 51 -22.90 -20.42 -15.59
C LYS A 51 -23.01 -20.87 -17.05
N ILE A 52 -22.46 -22.04 -17.36
CA ILE A 52 -22.57 -22.67 -18.67
C ILE A 52 -23.69 -23.73 -18.60
N ASP A 53 -24.68 -23.60 -19.46
CA ASP A 53 -25.75 -24.59 -19.61
C ASP A 53 -25.33 -25.77 -20.50
N ASN A 54 -24.66 -25.49 -21.62
CA ASN A 54 -24.13 -26.50 -22.53
C ASN A 54 -22.75 -26.08 -23.06
N LEU A 55 -21.70 -26.81 -22.65
CA LEU A 55 -20.32 -26.51 -23.03
C LEU A 55 -20.08 -26.68 -24.53
N ILE A 56 -20.63 -27.73 -25.15
CA ILE A 56 -20.38 -28.04 -26.56
C ILE A 56 -20.94 -26.91 -27.43
N LYS A 57 -22.18 -26.51 -27.17
CA LYS A 57 -22.82 -25.40 -27.89
C LYS A 57 -22.04 -24.09 -27.72
N LEU A 58 -21.56 -23.81 -26.51
CA LEU A 58 -20.77 -22.61 -26.25
C LEU A 58 -19.43 -22.63 -27.02
N GLU A 59 -18.73 -23.76 -27.06
CA GLU A 59 -17.48 -23.88 -27.83
C GLU A 59 -17.71 -23.77 -29.34
N GLU A 60 -18.85 -24.24 -29.84
CA GLU A 60 -19.27 -24.04 -31.24
C GLU A 60 -19.54 -22.55 -31.53
N ASP A 61 -20.30 -21.88 -30.67
CA ASP A 61 -20.63 -20.44 -30.81
C ASP A 61 -19.37 -19.56 -30.72
N LEU A 62 -18.40 -19.92 -29.87
CA LEU A 62 -17.13 -19.21 -29.71
C LEU A 62 -16.13 -19.51 -30.85
N GLY A 63 -16.24 -20.68 -31.49
CA GLY A 63 -15.32 -21.15 -32.52
C GLY A 63 -13.96 -21.64 -31.98
N TYR A 64 -13.86 -21.90 -30.68
CA TYR A 64 -12.66 -22.44 -30.04
C TYR A 64 -13.00 -23.21 -28.77
N LYS A 65 -12.11 -24.12 -28.38
CA LYS A 65 -12.24 -24.91 -27.14
C LYS A 65 -11.75 -24.12 -25.94
N LEU A 66 -12.47 -24.24 -24.83
CA LEU A 66 -12.09 -23.62 -23.57
C LEU A 66 -10.99 -24.44 -22.89
N LYS A 67 -10.03 -23.77 -22.27
CA LYS A 67 -9.05 -24.40 -21.39
C LYS A 67 -9.52 -24.30 -19.93
N PRO A 68 -9.21 -25.29 -19.07
CA PRO A 68 -9.53 -25.17 -17.65
C PRO A 68 -8.63 -24.17 -16.94
N ILE A 69 -9.15 -23.54 -15.89
CA ILE A 69 -8.31 -22.85 -14.89
C ILE A 69 -7.42 -23.88 -14.18
N GLU A 70 -6.10 -23.67 -14.14
CA GLU A 70 -5.17 -24.63 -13.52
C GLU A 70 -5.19 -24.56 -11.99
N LYS A 71 -5.21 -23.34 -11.43
CA LYS A 71 -5.14 -23.13 -9.98
C LYS A 71 -5.72 -21.78 -9.57
N ILE A 72 -6.49 -21.76 -8.48
CA ILE A 72 -6.93 -20.52 -7.82
C ILE A 72 -5.91 -20.16 -6.72
N LEU A 73 -5.46 -18.91 -6.69
CA LEU A 73 -4.39 -18.46 -5.79
C LEU A 73 -4.90 -17.74 -4.54
N ASP A 74 -6.07 -17.13 -4.59
CA ASP A 74 -6.62 -16.32 -3.50
C ASP A 74 -7.96 -16.85 -3.02
N LYS A 75 -8.22 -16.67 -1.71
CA LYS A 75 -9.50 -17.03 -1.06
C LYS A 75 -10.52 -15.90 -1.07
N GLU A 76 -10.07 -14.67 -1.27
CA GLU A 76 -10.86 -13.44 -1.18
C GLU A 76 -10.52 -12.58 -2.40
N SER A 77 -11.46 -11.76 -2.88
CA SER A 77 -11.18 -10.81 -3.96
C SER A 77 -10.11 -9.81 -3.53
N LEU A 78 -9.06 -9.67 -4.33
CA LEU A 78 -8.04 -8.65 -4.12
C LEU A 78 -8.42 -7.34 -4.80
N ILE A 79 -9.16 -7.38 -5.92
CA ILE A 79 -9.60 -6.18 -6.65
C ILE A 79 -11.08 -5.95 -6.35
N THR A 80 -11.38 -4.88 -5.62
CA THR A 80 -12.77 -4.50 -5.32
C THR A 80 -13.50 -4.08 -6.60
N LYS A 81 -14.84 -4.07 -6.58
CA LYS A 81 -15.64 -3.59 -7.72
C LYS A 81 -15.29 -2.15 -8.12
N GLU A 82 -14.93 -1.32 -7.15
CA GLU A 82 -14.49 0.06 -7.37
C GLU A 82 -13.13 0.10 -8.06
N LEU A 83 -12.16 -0.70 -7.61
CA LEU A 83 -10.86 -0.80 -8.26
C LEU A 83 -10.96 -1.35 -9.68
N PHE A 84 -11.88 -2.29 -9.95
CA PHE A 84 -12.16 -2.74 -11.32
C PHE A 84 -12.62 -1.59 -12.23
N LYS A 85 -13.54 -0.76 -11.74
CA LYS A 85 -14.03 0.43 -12.47
C LYS A 85 -12.91 1.46 -12.66
N LEU A 86 -12.16 1.74 -11.59
CA LEU A 86 -11.03 2.68 -11.62
C LEU A 86 -9.95 2.20 -12.60
N GLY A 87 -9.65 0.91 -12.65
CA GLY A 87 -8.64 0.37 -13.55
C GLY A 87 -9.05 0.45 -15.01
N LYS A 88 -10.33 0.21 -15.33
CA LYS A 88 -10.87 0.42 -16.69
C LYS A 88 -10.87 1.90 -17.08
N TRP A 89 -11.23 2.78 -16.14
CA TRP A 89 -11.16 4.23 -16.34
C TRP A 89 -9.72 4.69 -16.58
N MET A 90 -8.78 4.28 -15.74
CA MET A 90 -7.36 4.61 -15.84
C MET A 90 -6.76 4.08 -17.15
N ALA A 91 -7.07 2.85 -17.55
CA ALA A 91 -6.62 2.28 -18.83
C ALA A 91 -7.05 3.13 -20.02
N LYS A 92 -8.30 3.61 -20.00
CA LYS A 92 -8.85 4.50 -21.03
C LYS A 92 -8.18 5.87 -21.01
N ASP A 93 -8.01 6.45 -19.83
CA ASP A 93 -7.43 7.79 -19.64
C ASP A 93 -5.94 7.83 -20.04
N THR A 94 -5.18 6.82 -19.63
CA THR A 94 -3.74 6.74 -19.86
C THR A 94 -3.35 5.93 -21.10
N LEU A 95 -4.33 5.53 -21.93
CA LEU A 95 -4.15 4.69 -23.14
C LEU A 95 -3.24 3.47 -22.89
N SER A 96 -3.43 2.84 -21.74
CA SER A 96 -2.59 1.75 -21.23
C SER A 96 -3.36 0.44 -21.21
N PRO A 97 -2.69 -0.72 -21.28
CA PRO A 97 -3.38 -2.00 -21.12
C PRO A 97 -4.12 -2.04 -19.78
N THR A 98 -5.38 -2.47 -19.79
CA THR A 98 -6.21 -2.66 -18.60
C THR A 98 -5.55 -3.59 -17.58
N ILE A 99 -4.88 -4.65 -18.06
CA ILE A 99 -4.11 -5.52 -17.17
C ILE A 99 -2.96 -4.76 -16.46
N ALA A 100 -2.26 -3.86 -17.14
CA ALA A 100 -1.17 -3.09 -16.53
C ALA A 100 -1.73 -2.23 -15.39
N CYS A 101 -2.92 -1.66 -15.58
CA CYS A 101 -3.64 -0.92 -14.56
C CYS A 101 -3.95 -1.77 -13.32
N TYR A 102 -4.47 -2.99 -13.50
CA TYR A 102 -4.72 -3.90 -12.38
C TYR A 102 -3.45 -4.38 -11.68
N GLN A 103 -2.38 -4.62 -12.43
CA GLN A 103 -1.08 -4.97 -11.84
C GLN A 103 -0.54 -3.83 -10.97
N THR A 104 -0.67 -2.58 -11.43
CA THR A 104 -0.24 -1.39 -10.68
C THR A 104 -1.03 -1.17 -9.39
N MET A 105 -2.31 -1.58 -9.36
CA MET A 105 -3.17 -1.47 -8.18
C MET A 105 -2.83 -2.49 -7.08
N LEU A 106 -2.08 -3.54 -7.43
CA LEU A 106 -1.86 -4.67 -6.54
C LEU A 106 -0.42 -4.71 -6.03
N PRO A 107 -0.20 -5.18 -4.79
CA PRO A 107 1.14 -5.49 -4.33
C PRO A 107 1.78 -6.57 -5.22
N ASN A 108 3.05 -6.34 -5.57
CA ASN A 108 3.82 -7.24 -6.44
C ASN A 108 3.80 -8.69 -5.95
N LYS A 109 3.96 -9.62 -6.90
CA LYS A 109 3.94 -11.08 -6.73
C LYS A 109 4.49 -11.54 -5.38
N ILE A 110 3.59 -11.96 -4.51
CA ILE A 110 3.93 -12.86 -3.42
C ILE A 110 3.92 -14.27 -3.98
N LYS A 111 5.09 -14.91 -3.96
CA LYS A 111 5.15 -16.36 -4.11
C LYS A 111 4.22 -16.95 -3.05
N PRO A 112 3.32 -17.88 -3.40
CA PRO A 112 2.47 -18.51 -2.39
C PRO A 112 3.39 -19.00 -1.27
N SER A 113 3.24 -18.42 -0.08
CA SER A 113 4.01 -18.84 1.06
C SER A 113 3.69 -20.31 1.24
N SER A 114 4.73 -21.14 1.21
CA SER A 114 4.65 -22.43 1.88
C SER A 114 4.05 -22.19 3.27
N ASN A 115 3.18 -23.10 3.69
CA ASN A 115 2.28 -23.04 4.85
C ASN A 115 2.97 -22.93 6.22
N LYS A 116 3.98 -22.08 6.39
CA LYS A 116 4.60 -21.76 7.67
C LYS A 116 4.87 -20.27 7.70
N GLU A 117 4.24 -19.59 8.64
CA GLU A 117 4.71 -18.30 9.16
C GLU A 117 6.16 -18.51 9.62
N LYS A 118 7.12 -18.34 8.70
CA LYS A 118 8.53 -18.27 9.09
C LYS A 118 8.68 -16.93 9.77
N LEU A 119 8.81 -16.95 11.08
CA LEU A 119 9.31 -15.85 11.88
C LEU A 119 10.62 -15.37 11.25
N VAL A 120 10.57 -14.26 10.52
CA VAL A 120 11.77 -13.61 9.98
C VAL A 120 12.31 -12.75 11.09
N TYR A 121 13.63 -12.76 11.33
CA TYR A 121 14.26 -11.89 12.31
C TYR A 121 15.01 -10.78 11.58
N ILE A 122 14.94 -9.54 12.09
CA ILE A 122 15.79 -8.43 11.64
C ILE A 122 16.83 -8.12 12.71
N LYS A 123 18.02 -7.70 12.26
CA LYS A 123 19.11 -7.24 13.11
C LYS A 123 18.95 -5.76 13.38
N MET A 124 18.73 -5.40 14.64
CA MET A 124 18.65 -4.01 15.10
C MET A 124 19.95 -3.65 15.81
N VAL A 125 20.31 -2.36 15.75
CA VAL A 125 21.44 -1.81 16.50
C VAL A 125 20.93 -0.91 17.63
N LYS A 126 21.57 -1.00 18.79
CA LYS A 126 21.38 -0.04 19.90
C LYS A 126 22.73 0.46 20.37
N ILE A 127 22.74 1.62 21.02
CA ILE A 127 23.96 2.15 21.64
C ILE A 127 24.34 1.30 22.85
N ASN A 128 25.64 1.13 23.01
CA ASN A 128 26.27 0.62 24.21
C ASN A 128 27.06 1.78 24.84
N ASP A 129 26.99 1.96 26.16
CA ASP A 129 27.60 3.08 26.89
C ASP A 129 29.13 3.03 26.97
N ASN A 130 29.76 2.22 26.13
CA ASN A 130 31.20 2.08 26.08
C ASN A 130 31.85 3.34 25.49
N LYS A 131 32.85 3.89 26.20
CA LYS A 131 33.57 5.10 25.80
C LYS A 131 34.86 4.73 25.08
N GLU A 132 34.77 4.59 23.76
CA GLU A 132 35.92 4.39 22.87
C GLU A 132 36.20 5.63 22.01
N LYS A 133 37.47 5.82 21.61
CA LYS A 133 37.81 6.88 20.64
C LYS A 133 37.30 6.50 19.25
N LEU A 134 36.33 7.25 18.75
CA LEU A 134 35.78 7.10 17.40
C LEU A 134 36.45 8.08 16.42
N THR A 135 36.61 7.66 15.17
CA THR A 135 36.99 8.58 14.09
C THR A 135 35.81 9.50 13.74
N ILE A 136 36.04 10.60 13.03
CA ILE A 136 34.99 11.55 12.64
C ILE A 136 33.79 10.85 11.95
N LYS A 137 34.07 9.91 11.03
CA LYS A 137 33.02 9.13 10.34
C LYS A 137 32.32 8.12 11.24
N GLN A 138 33.03 7.54 12.21
CA GLN A 138 32.43 6.62 13.19
C GLN A 138 31.57 7.38 14.19
N GLN A 139 31.99 8.58 14.61
CA GLN A 139 31.24 9.43 15.50
C GLN A 139 29.93 9.87 14.84
N ALA A 140 29.97 10.32 13.58
CA ALA A 140 28.76 10.66 12.83
C ALA A 140 27.77 9.48 12.70
N ALA A 141 28.28 8.26 12.45
CA ALA A 141 27.44 7.07 12.40
C ALA A 141 26.88 6.67 13.79
N PHE A 142 27.64 6.90 14.86
CA PHE A 142 27.20 6.67 16.24
C PHE A 142 26.11 7.68 16.65
N ASP A 143 26.31 8.96 16.35
CA ASP A 143 25.35 10.03 16.62
C ASP A 143 24.06 9.82 15.83
N TYR A 144 24.16 9.30 14.60
CA TYR A 144 22.99 8.91 13.81
C TYR A 144 22.15 7.83 14.48
N VAL A 145 22.78 6.80 15.07
CA VAL A 145 22.06 5.79 15.87
C VAL A 145 21.48 6.42 17.15
N LYS A 146 22.19 7.38 17.75
CA LYS A 146 21.77 8.06 18.98
C LYS A 146 20.51 8.91 18.78
N GLU A 147 20.46 9.64 17.69
CA GLU A 147 19.35 10.55 17.37
C GLU A 147 18.11 9.80 16.86
N ASN A 148 18.31 8.70 16.12
CA ASN A 148 17.21 7.97 15.48
C ASN A 148 16.71 6.76 16.32
N GLY A 149 17.37 6.45 17.44
CA GLY A 149 17.02 5.33 18.30
C GLY A 149 17.44 3.98 17.70
N PRO A 150 16.79 2.86 18.11
CA PRO A 150 17.10 1.56 17.54
C PRO A 150 16.75 1.51 16.05
N ILE A 151 17.78 1.51 15.20
CA ILE A 151 17.61 1.41 13.74
C ILE A 151 17.98 0.02 13.25
N SER A 152 17.50 -0.34 12.06
CA SER A 152 17.91 -1.59 11.44
C SER A 152 19.39 -1.52 11.04
N LEU A 153 20.12 -2.63 11.20
CA LEU A 153 21.51 -2.73 10.73
C LEU A 153 21.62 -2.44 9.23
N THR A 154 20.56 -2.71 8.47
CA THR A 154 20.44 -2.43 7.04
C THR A 154 20.43 -0.93 6.76
N ASP A 155 19.63 -0.16 7.49
CA ASP A 155 19.51 1.29 7.29
C ASP A 155 20.76 2.03 7.75
N LEU A 156 21.38 1.58 8.85
CA LEU A 156 22.70 2.07 9.25
C LEU A 156 23.75 1.86 8.15
N ASN A 157 23.75 0.70 7.49
CA ASN A 157 24.70 0.41 6.41
C ASN A 157 24.41 1.20 5.13
N LYS A 158 23.16 1.58 4.87
CA LYS A 158 22.80 2.46 3.75
C LYS A 158 23.29 3.89 3.98
N ALA A 159 23.05 4.42 5.18
CA ALA A 159 23.46 5.78 5.53
C ALA A 159 24.98 5.89 5.71
N PHE A 160 25.61 4.87 6.31
CA PHE A 160 27.04 4.84 6.62
C PHE A 160 27.68 3.50 6.20
N PRO A 161 28.02 3.35 4.90
CA PRO A 161 28.62 2.12 4.38
C PRO A 161 29.86 1.69 5.16
N ASN A 162 29.90 0.40 5.52
CA ASN A 162 30.99 -0.25 6.27
C ASN A 162 31.25 0.25 7.70
N MET A 163 30.50 1.24 8.22
CA MET A 163 30.73 1.77 9.57
C MET A 163 30.13 0.89 10.67
N SER A 164 29.04 0.18 10.38
CA SER A 164 28.39 -0.71 11.35
C SER A 164 29.37 -1.75 11.94
N ARG A 165 30.18 -2.41 11.10
CA ARG A 165 31.18 -3.39 11.55
C ARG A 165 32.24 -2.78 12.47
N ALA A 166 32.67 -1.56 12.18
CA ALA A 166 33.68 -0.87 12.98
C ALA A 166 33.14 -0.49 14.37
N LEU A 167 31.89 -0.02 14.43
CA LEU A 167 31.21 0.31 15.68
C LEU A 167 30.91 -0.94 16.53
N ILE A 168 30.50 -2.04 15.91
CA ILE A 168 30.29 -3.33 16.59
C ILE A 168 31.63 -3.85 17.14
N LYS A 169 32.71 -3.78 16.36
CA LYS A 169 34.04 -4.24 16.80
C LYS A 169 34.57 -3.46 18.01
N LYS A 170 34.24 -2.16 18.08
CA LYS A 170 34.58 -1.28 19.21
C LYS A 170 33.60 -1.39 20.39
N ASN A 171 32.59 -2.25 20.27
CA ASN A 171 31.59 -2.49 21.30
C ASN A 171 30.86 -1.21 21.75
N VAL A 172 30.69 -0.25 20.83
CA VAL A 172 29.93 1.00 21.08
C VAL A 172 28.49 0.90 20.61
N ILE A 173 28.18 -0.13 19.81
CA ILE A 173 26.80 -0.51 19.47
C ILE A 173 26.64 -2.03 19.61
N ASP A 174 25.49 -2.46 20.10
CA ASP A 174 25.12 -3.88 20.18
C ASP A 174 24.16 -4.23 19.05
N VAL A 175 24.30 -5.45 18.52
CA VAL A 175 23.34 -6.03 17.57
C VAL A 175 22.47 -7.04 18.28
N TYR A 176 21.16 -6.90 18.14
CA TYR A 176 20.20 -7.87 18.65
C TYR A 176 19.17 -8.21 17.57
N GLU A 177 18.65 -9.43 17.64
CA GLU A 177 17.66 -9.93 16.70
C GLU A 177 16.26 -9.71 17.28
N VAL A 178 15.39 -9.08 16.49
CA VAL A 178 13.96 -8.96 16.81
C VAL A 178 13.15 -9.64 15.74
N LEU A 179 12.05 -10.25 16.17
CA LEU A 179 11.04 -10.77 15.26
C LEU A 179 10.57 -9.65 14.35
N LYS A 180 10.73 -9.86 13.04
CA LYS A 180 10.06 -9.10 11.99
C LYS A 180 8.58 -9.44 12.05
N SER A 181 7.90 -8.89 13.06
CA SER A 181 6.45 -8.80 13.04
C SER A 181 6.08 -7.97 11.82
N GLY A 182 5.14 -8.43 10.99
CA GLY A 182 4.63 -7.71 9.81
C GLY A 182 4.01 -6.34 10.12
N SER A 183 3.88 -6.03 11.40
CA SER A 183 3.75 -4.68 11.92
C SER A 183 5.14 -4.09 12.10
N LEU A 184 5.51 -3.09 11.29
CA LEU A 184 6.51 -2.10 11.68
C LEU A 184 6.24 -1.67 13.14
N LYS A 185 6.90 -2.27 14.13
CA LYS A 185 7.05 -1.67 15.46
C LYS A 185 8.10 -0.56 15.34
N LEU A 186 7.78 0.41 14.49
CA LEU A 186 8.22 1.79 14.62
C LEU A 186 7.74 2.19 16.01
N ASN A 187 8.69 2.36 16.94
CA ASN A 187 8.61 2.89 18.32
C ASN A 187 7.21 3.03 18.92
N GLU A 188 6.96 2.52 20.13
CA GLU A 188 5.74 2.84 20.90
C GLU A 188 5.47 4.35 20.79
N VAL A 189 4.45 4.71 20.01
CA VAL A 189 4.07 6.11 19.83
C VAL A 189 3.10 6.37 20.97
N GLU A 190 3.49 7.25 21.88
CA GLU A 190 2.59 7.69 22.93
C GLU A 190 1.35 8.35 22.30
N LYS A 191 0.18 8.02 22.86
CA LYS A 191 -1.07 8.64 22.43
C LYS A 191 -1.02 10.12 22.78
N GLU A 192 -1.14 10.96 21.77
CA GLU A 192 -1.28 12.40 21.95
C GLU A 192 -2.75 12.79 21.85
N GLU A 193 -3.18 13.74 22.69
CA GLU A 193 -4.52 14.31 22.60
C GLU A 193 -4.67 15.21 21.37
N PHE A 194 -5.91 15.37 20.91
CA PHE A 194 -6.20 16.29 19.83
C PHE A 194 -6.03 17.73 20.31
N LEU A 195 -5.23 18.52 19.59
CA LEU A 195 -5.03 19.93 19.90
C LEU A 195 -6.30 20.74 19.60
N ASP A 196 -6.53 21.79 20.38
CA ASP A 196 -7.60 22.74 20.11
C ASP A 196 -7.33 23.51 18.81
N LEU A 197 -8.33 23.53 17.93
CA LEU A 197 -8.28 24.33 16.72
C LEU A 197 -8.41 25.82 17.06
N THR A 198 -7.63 26.65 16.36
CA THR A 198 -7.78 28.11 16.40
C THR A 198 -9.12 28.54 15.78
N THR A 199 -9.54 29.78 16.02
CA THR A 199 -10.79 30.31 15.44
C THR A 199 -10.82 30.17 13.91
N TYR A 200 -9.73 30.54 13.22
CA TYR A 200 -9.64 30.41 11.77
C TYR A 200 -9.69 28.96 11.29
N GLN A 201 -9.11 28.03 12.04
CA GLN A 201 -9.15 26.61 11.70
C GLN A 201 -10.54 26.01 11.92
N LYS A 202 -11.25 26.41 12.97
CA LYS A 202 -12.65 26.02 13.22
C LYS A 202 -13.55 26.52 12.10
N GLU A 203 -13.44 27.80 11.74
CA GLU A 203 -14.20 28.37 10.61
C GLU A 203 -13.92 27.65 9.28
N ALA A 204 -12.66 27.30 9.01
CA ALA A 204 -12.30 26.53 7.82
C ALA A 204 -12.88 25.12 7.85
N MET A 205 -12.80 24.44 9.01
CA MET A 205 -13.37 23.11 9.20
C MET A 205 -14.89 23.12 9.04
N ASP A 206 -15.59 24.10 9.60
CA ASP A 206 -17.04 24.25 9.48
C ASP A 206 -17.45 24.49 8.02
N LYS A 207 -16.70 25.29 7.27
CA LYS A 207 -16.94 25.47 5.83
C LYS A 207 -16.77 24.17 5.05
N ILE A 208 -15.76 23.37 5.39
CA ILE A 208 -15.53 22.06 4.76
C ILE A 208 -16.68 21.11 5.07
N VAL A 209 -17.05 20.98 6.34
CA VAL A 209 -18.08 20.05 6.82
C VAL A 209 -19.47 20.38 6.29
N ASN A 210 -19.78 21.66 6.15
CA ASN A 210 -21.09 22.12 5.67
C ASN A 210 -21.16 22.29 4.14
N SER A 211 -20.08 22.00 3.41
CA SER A 211 -20.08 22.09 1.95
C SER A 211 -20.71 20.84 1.33
N ASP A 212 -21.40 21.06 0.22
CA ASP A 212 -21.89 20.04 -0.71
C ASP A 212 -20.84 19.60 -1.75
N LYS A 213 -19.67 20.25 -1.77
CA LYS A 213 -18.60 19.96 -2.72
C LYS A 213 -17.83 18.70 -2.33
N GLN A 214 -17.55 17.85 -3.33
CA GLN A 214 -16.71 16.66 -3.16
C GLN A 214 -15.22 16.98 -3.04
N THR A 215 -14.77 18.07 -3.67
CA THR A 215 -13.35 18.49 -3.70
C THR A 215 -13.24 19.92 -3.18
N ILE A 216 -12.39 20.12 -2.17
CA ILE A 216 -12.20 21.40 -1.51
C ILE A 216 -10.70 21.67 -1.38
N LEU A 217 -10.27 22.85 -1.80
CA LEU A 217 -8.90 23.32 -1.62
C LEU A 217 -8.78 24.04 -0.28
N LEU A 218 -7.96 23.50 0.62
CA LEU A 218 -7.58 24.18 1.86
C LEU A 218 -6.25 24.93 1.64
N HIS A 219 -6.37 26.22 1.34
CA HIS A 219 -5.20 27.07 1.12
C HIS A 219 -4.69 27.67 2.44
N GLY A 220 -3.39 27.51 2.70
CA GLY A 220 -2.72 28.10 3.86
C GLY A 220 -1.20 27.94 3.75
N ILE A 221 -0.46 28.94 4.22
CA ILE A 221 1.01 28.90 4.24
C ILE A 221 1.51 27.76 5.16
N THR A 222 2.75 27.31 4.96
CA THR A 222 3.39 26.35 5.86
C THR A 222 3.39 26.87 7.28
N GLY A 223 3.11 25.99 8.26
CA GLY A 223 3.01 26.39 9.68
C GLY A 223 1.66 26.96 10.11
N SER A 224 0.72 27.22 9.20
CA SER A 224 -0.66 27.65 9.55
C SER A 224 -1.51 26.56 10.23
N GLY A 225 -1.00 25.33 10.30
CA GLY A 225 -1.65 24.21 10.99
C GLY A 225 -2.71 23.48 10.16
N LYS A 226 -2.61 23.49 8.82
CA LYS A 226 -3.48 22.68 7.92
C LYS A 226 -3.61 21.22 8.37
N THR A 227 -2.50 20.63 8.82
CA THR A 227 -2.45 19.27 9.34
C THR A 227 -3.42 19.02 10.50
N GLU A 228 -3.63 19.96 11.42
CA GLU A 228 -4.59 19.76 12.51
C GLU A 228 -6.03 19.72 11.99
N ILE A 229 -6.37 20.55 10.99
CA ILE A 229 -7.67 20.46 10.32
C ILE A 229 -7.84 19.05 9.70
N TYR A 230 -6.82 18.53 9.02
CA TYR A 230 -6.86 17.18 8.44
C TYR A 230 -7.11 16.10 9.49
N LEU A 231 -6.41 16.16 10.63
CA LEU A 231 -6.54 15.21 11.73
C LEU A 231 -7.94 15.27 12.36
N HIS A 232 -8.49 16.46 12.57
CA HIS A 232 -9.84 16.64 13.12
C HIS A 232 -10.93 16.17 12.15
N LEU A 233 -10.79 16.43 10.84
CA LEU A 233 -11.68 15.88 9.81
C LEU A 233 -11.61 14.35 9.78
N ALA A 234 -10.40 13.79 9.83
CA ALA A 234 -10.21 12.34 9.86
C ALA A 234 -10.88 11.72 11.09
N LYS A 235 -10.68 12.30 12.28
CA LYS A 235 -11.34 11.86 13.52
C LYS A 235 -12.85 11.77 13.36
N LYS A 236 -13.49 12.83 12.86
CA LYS A 236 -14.95 12.86 12.62
C LYS A 236 -15.41 11.73 11.69
N ILE A 237 -14.69 11.51 10.59
CA ILE A 237 -15.03 10.47 9.59
C ILE A 237 -14.85 9.06 10.17
N ILE A 238 -13.84 8.86 11.02
CA ILE A 238 -13.58 7.58 11.70
C ILE A 238 -14.67 7.30 12.75
N GLU A 239 -15.13 8.33 13.47
CA GLU A 239 -16.26 8.24 14.41
C GLU A 239 -17.57 7.82 13.72
N GLU A 240 -17.73 8.12 12.42
CA GLU A 240 -18.81 7.61 11.57
C GLU A 240 -18.59 6.16 11.08
N GLY A 241 -17.50 5.50 11.50
CA GLY A 241 -17.14 4.13 11.14
C GLY A 241 -16.47 3.97 9.77
N LYS A 242 -16.17 5.09 9.08
CA LYS A 242 -15.55 5.13 7.76
C LYS A 242 -14.02 5.12 7.84
N GLN A 243 -13.36 4.94 6.71
CA GLN A 243 -11.91 4.95 6.56
C GLN A 243 -11.43 6.26 5.92
N VAL A 244 -10.17 6.63 6.17
CA VAL A 244 -9.54 7.86 5.70
C VAL A 244 -8.22 7.53 5.03
N LEU A 245 -7.95 8.17 3.89
CA LEU A 245 -6.67 8.11 3.20
C LEU A 245 -5.95 9.46 3.30
N PHE A 246 -4.73 9.45 3.81
CA PHE A 246 -3.77 10.55 3.70
C PHE A 246 -2.78 10.21 2.59
N LEU A 247 -2.86 10.96 1.49
CA LEU A 247 -1.83 11.01 0.46
C LEU A 247 -0.85 12.12 0.79
N VAL A 248 0.43 11.74 0.87
CA VAL A 248 1.55 12.66 1.08
C VAL A 248 2.60 12.47 -0.01
N PRO A 249 3.39 13.50 -0.36
CA PRO A 249 4.43 13.36 -1.37
C PRO A 249 5.47 12.29 -1.01
N GLU A 250 6.11 11.68 -2.01
CA GLU A 250 6.98 10.52 -1.79
C GLU A 250 8.20 10.83 -0.90
N ILE A 251 8.80 12.01 -1.09
CA ILE A 251 9.93 12.50 -0.30
C ILE A 251 9.44 13.05 1.05
N SER A 252 8.20 13.53 1.07
CA SER A 252 7.55 14.17 2.23
C SER A 252 6.72 13.21 3.07
N LEU A 253 6.79 11.89 2.84
CA LEU A 253 6.47 10.88 3.85
C LEU A 253 7.50 10.97 4.98
N THR A 254 7.51 12.14 5.60
CA THR A 254 8.36 12.49 6.70
C THR A 254 7.93 11.58 7.84
N PRO A 255 8.90 10.99 8.56
CA PRO A 255 8.62 10.35 9.83
C PRO A 255 7.71 11.21 10.72
N LEU A 256 7.75 12.54 10.57
CA LEU A 256 6.89 13.49 11.24
C LEU A 256 5.39 13.33 10.93
N MET A 257 4.96 13.32 9.66
CA MET A 257 3.52 13.21 9.33
C MET A 257 2.97 11.84 9.74
N VAL A 258 3.73 10.78 9.49
CA VAL A 258 3.40 9.42 9.96
C VAL A 258 3.31 9.38 11.48
N LYS A 259 4.28 9.98 12.19
CA LYS A 259 4.27 10.06 13.67
C LYS A 259 3.04 10.81 14.17
N ARG A 260 2.68 11.95 13.58
CA ARG A 260 1.51 12.75 13.97
C ARG A 260 0.21 11.99 13.79
N VAL A 261 0.03 11.30 12.67
CA VAL A 261 -1.17 10.48 12.44
C VAL A 261 -1.18 9.31 13.44
N ARG A 262 -0.05 8.63 13.64
CA ARG A 262 0.02 7.51 14.60
C ARG A 262 -0.13 7.93 16.05
N SER A 263 0.33 9.12 16.47
CA SER A 263 0.13 9.57 17.85
C SER A 263 -1.34 9.86 18.15
N ARG A 264 -2.14 10.21 17.14
CA ARG A 264 -3.59 10.44 17.29
C ARG A 264 -4.46 9.20 17.14
N PHE A 265 -4.06 8.27 16.27
CA PHE A 265 -4.88 7.09 15.90
C PHE A 265 -4.27 5.72 16.28
N LEU A 266 -3.05 5.71 16.84
CA LEU A 266 -2.35 4.51 17.33
C LEU A 266 -2.26 3.37 16.31
N ASP A 267 -2.75 2.19 16.68
CA ASP A 267 -2.71 0.95 15.89
C ASP A 267 -3.75 0.93 14.76
N ASP A 268 -4.60 1.96 14.65
CA ASP A 268 -5.65 2.06 13.64
C ASP A 268 -5.14 2.66 12.30
N VAL A 269 -3.82 2.59 12.08
CA VAL A 269 -3.12 3.23 10.95
C VAL A 269 -2.30 2.21 10.16
N ALA A 270 -2.56 2.10 8.86
CA ALA A 270 -1.67 1.44 7.90
C ALA A 270 -0.77 2.46 7.19
N ILE A 271 0.46 2.06 6.91
CA ILE A 271 1.43 2.87 6.16
C ILE A 271 1.68 2.20 4.81
N TYR A 272 1.63 2.93 3.70
CA TYR A 272 1.83 2.36 2.36
C TYR A 272 2.68 3.26 1.45
N HIS A 273 3.92 2.84 1.16
CA HIS A 273 4.87 3.59 0.34
C HIS A 273 5.85 2.69 -0.42
N SER A 274 6.66 3.29 -1.31
CA SER A 274 7.62 2.61 -2.18
C SER A 274 8.69 1.81 -1.42
N ASN A 275 9.21 2.34 -0.30
CA ASN A 275 10.23 1.68 0.53
C ASN A 275 9.78 0.38 1.24
N LEU A 276 8.49 0.02 1.23
CA LEU A 276 8.03 -1.26 1.78
C LEU A 276 8.38 -2.42 0.85
N SER A 277 8.77 -3.55 1.43
CA SER A 277 8.91 -4.81 0.71
C SER A 277 7.57 -5.31 0.17
N SER A 278 7.58 -6.18 -0.84
CA SER A 278 6.35 -6.76 -1.41
C SER A 278 5.48 -7.47 -0.36
N GLN A 279 6.12 -8.11 0.62
CA GLN A 279 5.42 -8.78 1.72
C GLN A 279 4.73 -7.77 2.64
N GLU A 280 5.43 -6.71 3.04
CA GLU A 280 4.85 -5.65 3.88
C GLU A 280 3.71 -4.94 3.15
N LYS A 281 3.88 -4.60 1.86
CA LYS A 281 2.81 -4.01 1.05
C LYS A 281 1.55 -4.86 1.05
N TYR A 282 1.70 -6.18 0.87
CA TYR A 282 0.55 -7.08 0.90
C TYR A 282 -0.09 -7.20 2.27
N GLU A 283 0.69 -7.24 3.34
CA GLU A 283 0.15 -7.28 4.70
C GLU A 283 -0.68 -6.03 5.00
N GLN A 284 -0.18 -4.84 4.61
CA GLN A 284 -0.93 -3.59 4.72
C GLN A 284 -2.18 -3.60 3.83
N TYR A 285 -2.06 -4.05 2.58
CA TYR A 285 -3.17 -4.20 1.65
C TYR A 285 -4.29 -5.09 2.22
N ARG A 286 -3.92 -6.25 2.76
CA ARG A 286 -4.86 -7.20 3.39
C ARG A 286 -5.47 -6.64 4.68
N THR A 287 -4.72 -5.85 5.44
CA THR A 287 -5.21 -5.20 6.67
C THR A 287 -6.31 -4.18 6.35
N VAL A 288 -6.11 -3.36 5.32
CA VAL A 288 -7.12 -2.40 4.84
C VAL A 288 -8.30 -3.12 4.20
N LEU A 289 -8.06 -4.15 3.37
CA LEU A 289 -9.11 -4.96 2.75
C LEU A 289 -10.05 -5.60 3.80
N LYS A 290 -9.49 -6.02 4.93
CA LYS A 290 -10.23 -6.61 6.05
C LYS A 290 -10.81 -5.57 7.01
N ASN A 291 -10.72 -4.29 6.68
CA ASN A 291 -11.20 -3.17 7.50
C ASN A 291 -10.65 -3.21 8.95
N LYS A 292 -9.41 -3.68 9.12
CA LYS A 292 -8.73 -3.77 10.43
C LYS A 292 -8.11 -2.44 10.88
N VAL A 293 -8.01 -1.49 9.97
CA VAL A 293 -7.50 -0.13 10.21
C VAL A 293 -8.44 0.88 9.56
N LYS A 294 -8.57 2.05 10.17
CA LYS A 294 -9.39 3.16 9.68
C LYS A 294 -8.61 4.23 8.96
N VAL A 295 -7.30 4.32 9.20
CA VAL A 295 -6.46 5.32 8.54
C VAL A 295 -5.41 4.65 7.68
N VAL A 296 -5.20 5.17 6.48
CA VAL A 296 -4.05 4.84 5.64
C VAL A 296 -3.25 6.11 5.40
N VAL A 297 -1.95 6.06 5.67
CA VAL A 297 -1.01 7.10 5.27
C VAL A 297 -0.09 6.53 4.21
N GLY A 298 -0.02 7.17 3.06
CA GLY A 298 0.82 6.66 2.00
C GLY A 298 1.17 7.69 0.94
N THR A 299 2.03 7.25 0.04
CA THR A 299 2.36 8.02 -1.15
C THR A 299 1.32 7.75 -2.24
N ARG A 300 1.50 8.33 -3.42
CA ARG A 300 0.64 8.14 -4.61
C ARG A 300 0.03 6.75 -4.78
N SER A 301 0.83 5.68 -4.67
CA SER A 301 0.35 4.30 -4.86
C SER A 301 -0.72 3.83 -3.85
N ALA A 302 -0.88 4.53 -2.72
CA ALA A 302 -1.89 4.22 -1.71
C ALA A 302 -3.32 4.55 -2.16
N ILE A 303 -3.50 5.30 -3.26
CA ILE A 303 -4.81 5.54 -3.87
C ILE A 303 -5.51 4.24 -4.30
N PHE A 304 -4.75 3.18 -4.53
CA PHE A 304 -5.28 1.86 -4.92
C PHE A 304 -5.52 0.90 -3.75
N MET A 305 -5.42 1.39 -2.51
CA MET A 305 -5.70 0.56 -1.34
C MET A 305 -7.19 0.18 -1.31
N PRO A 306 -7.52 -1.06 -0.89
CA PRO A 306 -8.85 -1.63 -1.07
C PRO A 306 -9.77 -1.28 0.10
N PHE A 307 -10.12 0.00 0.22
CA PHE A 307 -11.01 0.46 1.28
C PHE A 307 -12.39 -0.22 1.18
N SER A 308 -12.95 -0.57 2.34
CA SER A 308 -14.31 -1.11 2.45
C SER A 308 -15.37 -0.01 2.55
N ASN A 309 -15.01 1.14 3.13
CA ASN A 309 -15.90 2.27 3.37
C ASN A 309 -15.11 3.59 3.47
N LEU A 310 -14.54 4.04 2.36
CA LEU A 310 -13.73 5.27 2.31
C LEU A 310 -14.64 6.51 2.47
N GLY A 311 -14.35 7.35 3.46
CA GLY A 311 -15.11 8.57 3.74
C GLY A 311 -14.39 9.87 3.43
N LEU A 312 -13.05 9.86 3.40
CA LEU A 312 -12.25 11.05 3.18
C LEU A 312 -10.90 10.70 2.55
N ILE A 313 -10.50 11.48 1.56
CA ILE A 313 -9.14 11.50 1.01
C ILE A 313 -8.57 12.89 1.27
N ILE A 314 -7.41 12.93 1.91
CA ILE A 314 -6.63 14.14 2.14
C ILE A 314 -5.40 14.05 1.25
N LEU A 315 -5.24 15.01 0.34
CA LEU A 315 -4.07 15.15 -0.52
C LEU A 315 -3.23 16.32 0.00
N ASP A 316 -2.12 16.02 0.66
CA ASP A 316 -1.21 17.05 1.17
C ASP A 316 -0.24 17.51 0.08
N GLU A 317 0.12 18.80 0.10
CA GLU A 317 1.01 19.42 -0.88
C GLU A 317 0.64 19.06 -2.34
N GLU A 318 -0.61 19.30 -2.74
CA GLU A 318 -1.17 18.84 -4.03
C GLU A 318 -0.34 19.22 -5.28
N HIS A 319 0.40 20.32 -5.20
CA HIS A 319 1.27 20.82 -6.27
C HIS A 319 2.52 19.96 -6.50
N ASP A 320 2.79 18.98 -5.63
CA ASP A 320 3.99 18.14 -5.70
C ASP A 320 3.93 17.16 -6.90
N LEU A 321 4.97 17.20 -7.74
CA LEU A 321 5.05 16.40 -8.95
C LEU A 321 5.17 14.89 -8.70
N SER A 322 5.49 14.44 -7.47
CA SER A 322 5.54 13.03 -7.11
C SER A 322 4.18 12.33 -7.18
N TYR A 323 3.08 13.09 -7.26
CA TYR A 323 1.76 12.58 -7.58
C TYR A 323 1.59 12.15 -9.06
N LYS A 324 2.56 12.43 -9.93
CA LYS A 324 2.58 11.92 -11.31
C LYS A 324 3.38 10.61 -11.43
N GLN A 325 2.78 9.57 -12.00
CA GLN A 325 3.50 8.36 -12.42
C GLN A 325 4.25 8.62 -13.73
N GLU A 326 5.52 8.22 -13.81
CA GLU A 326 6.31 8.36 -15.06
C GLU A 326 6.26 7.11 -15.98
N ASN A 327 5.92 5.95 -15.42
CA ASN A 327 5.87 4.67 -16.15
C ASN A 327 4.43 4.24 -16.44
N THR A 328 4.21 3.44 -17.47
CA THR A 328 2.88 2.88 -17.78
C THR A 328 2.31 2.10 -16.60
N PRO A 329 1.04 2.34 -16.20
CA PRO A 329 0.14 3.40 -16.65
C PRO A 329 0.54 4.78 -16.09
N ILE A 330 0.63 5.82 -16.93
CA ILE A 330 1.07 7.16 -16.54
C ILE A 330 -0.13 7.93 -15.95
N TYR A 331 -0.53 7.61 -14.72
CA TYR A 331 -1.64 8.24 -14.00
C TYR A 331 -1.16 9.40 -13.10
N HIS A 332 -2.10 10.27 -12.73
CA HIS A 332 -1.92 11.35 -11.77
C HIS A 332 -3.08 11.36 -10.77
#